data_AF-A0A8S4HCU9-F1
#
_entry.id   AF-A0A8S4HCU9-F1
#
_cell.length_a   1.000
_cell.length_b   1.000
_cell.length_c   1.000
_cell.angle_alpha   90.00
_cell.angle_beta   90.00
_cell.angle_gamma   90.00
#
_symmetry.space_group_name_H-M   'P 1'
#
loop_
_entity.id
_entity.type
_entity.pdbx_description
1 polymer ?
#
loop_
_entity_poly.entity_id
_entity_poly.type
_entity_poly.pdbx_seq_one_letter_code
_entity_poly.pdbx_strand_id
1 'polypeptide(L)'
;MEVAPVTEEPSSNTSLFNTFIEKYKGIFLAHVKREFLIIGTSFIGLLLASYIFLTYVNSSAKKKAKQKDEPPKEVTNKEMEEENTKTDEWKAKEWKAWMEQLDKDAEIFTTSLEHKKDQWLVQRELEWGDWVKSMEEKWNHYNEKMGSEYYSFIYKNTSAWSDEQWENWINTEAKQLMEIDWSDWISESESYVDVMMVKEWIVWKNNKIMEWIMRDWKCKEDEQWDAWEKNKWSKWFSINERKKWTQWKDRLSKETEEWTAWVENKEKQYLDNEDRKLVEWKKNNYILFNKWMESFINKWIKEKQWKHYSNQPTGVEPPAAMSLSN
;
A
#
# COMPACT_ATOMS: atom_id res chain seq x y z
N MET A 1 2.16 -38.34 39.36
CA MET A 1 2.89 -37.25 38.71
C MET A 1 2.29 -37.10 37.33
N GLU A 2 1.36 -36.17 37.22
CA GLU A 2 0.61 -35.87 36.00
C GLU A 2 1.46 -34.89 35.19
N VAL A 3 1.82 -35.27 33.97
CA VAL A 3 2.62 -34.43 33.07
C VAL A 3 1.66 -33.41 32.46
N ALA A 4 1.87 -32.13 32.78
CA ALA A 4 1.09 -31.04 32.22
C ALA A 4 1.29 -30.95 30.69
N PRO A 5 0.23 -30.65 29.91
CA PRO A 5 0.37 -30.44 28.48
C PRO A 5 1.07 -29.11 28.24
N VAL A 6 2.12 -29.15 27.42
CA VAL A 6 2.77 -27.96 26.86
C VAL A 6 1.76 -27.28 25.95
N THR A 7 1.23 -26.14 26.39
CA THR A 7 0.53 -25.19 25.53
C THR A 7 1.54 -24.62 24.55
N GLU A 8 1.44 -25.02 23.28
CA GLU A 8 2.08 -24.33 22.17
C GLU A 8 1.54 -22.90 22.11
N GLU A 9 2.38 -21.91 22.35
CA GLU A 9 2.06 -20.53 22.03
C GLU A 9 1.98 -20.38 20.50
N PRO A 10 0.91 -19.77 19.95
CA PRO A 10 0.83 -19.53 18.52
C PRO A 10 1.88 -18.48 18.15
N SER A 11 2.86 -18.87 17.32
CA SER A 11 3.76 -17.92 16.67
C SER A 11 2.95 -17.00 15.76
N SER A 12 2.51 -15.85 16.27
CA SER A 12 1.83 -14.82 15.46
C SER A 12 2.87 -14.07 14.61
N ASN A 13 3.47 -14.77 13.65
CA ASN A 13 4.20 -14.14 12.55
C ASN A 13 3.20 -13.68 11.49
N THR A 14 2.33 -12.76 11.87
CA THR A 14 1.46 -12.05 10.93
C THR A 14 2.32 -10.92 10.35
N SER A 15 2.83 -11.14 9.13
CA SER A 15 3.52 -10.10 8.36
C SER A 15 2.68 -8.81 8.35
N LEU A 16 3.32 -7.65 8.50
CA LEU A 16 2.66 -6.34 8.47
C LEU A 16 1.84 -6.10 7.20
N PHE A 17 2.21 -6.78 6.12
CA PHE A 17 1.43 -6.82 4.90
C PHE A 17 0.08 -7.53 5.06
N ASN A 18 0.04 -8.64 5.81
CA ASN A 18 -1.21 -9.32 6.13
C ASN A 18 -2.09 -8.45 7.04
N THR A 19 -1.48 -7.75 7.99
CA THR A 19 -2.18 -6.79 8.85
C THR A 19 -2.73 -5.60 8.04
N PHE A 20 -1.97 -5.09 7.08
CA PHE A 20 -2.39 -4.04 6.15
C PHE A 20 -3.53 -4.50 5.23
N ILE A 21 -3.41 -5.69 4.63
CA ILE A 21 -4.47 -6.27 3.81
C ILE A 21 -5.74 -6.42 4.62
N GLU A 22 -5.67 -7.03 5.81
CA GLU A 22 -6.85 -7.23 6.64
C GLU A 22 -7.46 -5.91 7.13
N LYS A 23 -6.64 -4.88 7.44
CA LYS A 23 -7.11 -3.53 7.81
C LYS A 23 -7.92 -2.88 6.68
N TYR A 24 -7.49 -3.03 5.43
CA TYR A 24 -8.07 -2.29 4.29
C TYR A 24 -8.97 -3.13 3.36
N LYS A 25 -9.08 -4.43 3.57
CA LYS A 25 -9.88 -5.37 2.76
C LYS A 25 -11.32 -4.89 2.52
N GLY A 26 -11.98 -4.37 3.55
CA GLY A 26 -13.35 -3.85 3.45
C GLY A 26 -13.46 -2.58 2.61
N ILE A 27 -12.48 -1.68 2.71
CA ILE A 27 -12.42 -0.40 1.98
C ILE A 27 -12.13 -0.66 0.49
N PHE A 28 -11.20 -1.56 0.18
CA PHE A 28 -10.90 -1.99 -1.18
C PHE A 28 -12.10 -2.65 -1.88
N LEU A 29 -12.97 -3.33 -1.13
CA LEU A 29 -14.13 -4.04 -1.67
C LEU A 29 -15.38 -3.15 -1.78
N ALA A 30 -15.54 -2.15 -0.91
CA ALA A 30 -16.76 -1.33 -0.83
C ALA A 30 -16.76 -0.10 -1.76
N HIS A 31 -15.61 0.54 -1.99
CA HIS A 31 -15.55 1.80 -2.73
C HIS A 31 -14.39 1.83 -3.75
N VAL A 32 -14.56 1.09 -4.85
CA VAL A 32 -13.60 1.12 -5.97
C VAL A 32 -13.83 2.38 -6.81
N LYS A 33 -13.30 3.54 -6.39
CA LYS A 33 -13.10 4.67 -7.32
C LYS A 33 -11.98 4.33 -8.31
N ARG A 34 -12.05 4.90 -9.51
CA ARG A 34 -11.08 4.73 -10.62
C ARG A 34 -9.63 4.99 -10.19
N GLU A 35 -9.40 5.84 -9.20
CA GLU A 35 -8.07 6.15 -8.65
C GLU A 35 -7.48 4.99 -7.84
N PHE A 36 -8.30 4.26 -7.07
CA PHE A 36 -7.90 3.03 -6.37
C PHE A 36 -7.64 1.85 -7.32
N LEU A 37 -8.30 1.80 -8.49
CA LEU A 37 -7.99 0.82 -9.54
C LEU A 37 -6.60 1.02 -10.15
N ILE A 38 -6.19 2.27 -10.36
CA ILE A 38 -4.85 2.60 -10.89
C ILE A 38 -3.76 2.28 -9.85
N ILE A 39 -4.05 2.51 -8.57
CA ILE A 39 -3.14 2.19 -7.46
C ILE A 39 -3.07 0.67 -7.23
N GLY A 40 -4.20 -0.04 -7.24
CA GLY A 40 -4.28 -1.49 -7.09
C GLY A 40 -3.61 -2.26 -8.23
N THR A 41 -3.76 -1.80 -9.48
CA THR A 41 -3.05 -2.38 -10.64
C THR A 41 -1.54 -2.12 -10.59
N SER A 42 -1.11 -0.96 -10.06
CA SER A 42 0.30 -0.68 -9.79
C SER A 42 0.87 -1.58 -8.68
N PHE A 43 0.06 -1.90 -7.66
CA PHE A 43 0.40 -2.85 -6.58
C PHE A 43 0.51 -4.29 -7.09
N ILE A 44 -0.39 -4.75 -7.96
CA ILE A 44 -0.28 -6.06 -8.61
C ILE A 44 0.97 -6.13 -9.49
N GLY A 45 1.30 -5.05 -10.21
CA GLY A 45 2.55 -4.94 -10.97
C GLY A 45 3.81 -5.02 -10.10
N LEU A 46 3.80 -4.40 -8.92
CA LEU A 46 4.90 -4.45 -7.94
C LEU A 46 5.00 -5.82 -7.24
N LEU A 47 3.89 -6.46 -6.93
CA LEU A 47 3.85 -7.83 -6.41
C LEU A 47 4.30 -8.83 -7.46
N LEU A 48 3.93 -8.62 -8.74
CA LEU A 48 4.48 -9.37 -9.86
C LEU A 48 5.97 -9.11 -10.02
N ALA A 49 6.46 -7.88 -9.84
CA ALA A 49 7.90 -7.59 -9.87
C ALA A 49 8.65 -8.24 -8.69
N SER A 50 8.04 -8.31 -7.50
CA SER A 50 8.58 -8.96 -6.30
C SER A 50 8.56 -10.49 -6.42
N TYR A 51 7.51 -11.05 -7.01
CA TYR A 51 7.39 -12.46 -7.36
C TYR A 51 8.33 -12.83 -8.51
N ILE A 52 8.46 -11.97 -9.52
CA ILE A 52 9.46 -12.07 -10.59
C ILE A 52 10.86 -11.96 -9.99
N PHE A 53 11.10 -11.12 -8.99
CA PHE A 53 12.38 -11.02 -8.27
C PHE A 53 12.69 -12.30 -7.49
N LEU A 54 11.74 -12.80 -6.70
CA LEU A 54 11.87 -14.08 -5.97
C LEU A 54 12.05 -15.26 -6.93
N THR A 55 11.38 -15.27 -8.08
CA THR A 55 11.54 -16.29 -9.11
C THR A 55 12.74 -16.04 -10.03
N TYR A 56 13.28 -14.83 -10.15
CA TYR A 56 14.51 -14.52 -10.89
C TYR A 56 15.74 -14.91 -10.08
N VAL A 57 15.72 -14.63 -8.78
CA VAL A 57 16.67 -15.16 -7.79
C VAL A 57 16.63 -16.70 -7.76
N ASN A 58 15.47 -17.30 -8.09
CA ASN A 58 15.26 -18.75 -8.00
C ASN A 58 15.10 -19.49 -9.35
N SER A 59 15.23 -18.85 -10.52
CA SER A 59 14.98 -19.51 -11.83
C SER A 59 16.04 -19.23 -12.90
N SER A 60 16.18 -20.20 -13.80
CA SER A 60 17.14 -20.28 -14.91
C SER A 60 16.94 -19.28 -16.07
N ALA A 61 16.24 -18.15 -15.85
CA ALA A 61 15.90 -17.16 -16.88
C ALA A 61 17.09 -16.30 -17.37
N LYS A 62 18.28 -16.41 -16.76
CA LYS A 62 19.55 -15.79 -17.27
C LYS A 62 19.99 -16.30 -18.66
N LYS A 63 19.31 -17.29 -19.25
CA LYS A 63 19.78 -18.02 -20.45
C LYS A 63 19.66 -17.32 -21.82
N LYS A 64 19.07 -16.12 -21.97
CA LYS A 64 18.80 -15.56 -23.31
C LYS A 64 19.36 -14.16 -23.65
N ALA A 65 20.01 -13.45 -22.74
CA ALA A 65 20.48 -12.08 -23.01
C ALA A 65 21.88 -11.94 -23.62
N LYS A 66 22.67 -13.03 -23.77
CA LYS A 66 24.06 -12.97 -24.29
C LYS A 66 24.38 -14.08 -25.31
N GLN A 67 23.55 -14.27 -26.34
CA GLN A 67 23.96 -15.01 -27.54
C GLN A 67 23.94 -14.09 -28.75
N LYS A 68 25.06 -13.37 -28.94
CA LYS A 68 25.60 -12.73 -30.16
C LYS A 68 26.60 -11.69 -29.66
N ASP A 69 27.90 -11.70 -29.92
CA ASP A 69 28.82 -12.49 -30.75
C ASP A 69 30.22 -12.24 -30.15
N GLU A 70 31.10 -13.25 -29.96
CA GLU A 70 32.56 -13.00 -29.84
C GLU A 70 33.42 -14.29 -30.04
N PRO A 71 34.55 -14.23 -30.79
CA PRO A 71 35.51 -15.33 -31.00
C PRO A 71 36.72 -15.23 -30.00
N PRO A 72 37.76 -16.10 -30.01
CA PRO A 72 38.13 -16.87 -28.82
C PRO A 72 39.26 -16.31 -27.94
N LYS A 73 38.95 -16.23 -26.64
CA LYS A 73 39.71 -16.65 -25.43
C LYS A 73 41.24 -16.83 -25.52
N GLU A 74 41.97 -15.91 -24.90
CA GLU A 74 43.17 -16.27 -24.09
C GLU A 74 43.58 -15.25 -23.02
N VAL A 75 43.01 -14.04 -22.99
CA VAL A 75 43.41 -12.99 -22.02
C VAL A 75 42.58 -13.01 -20.72
N THR A 76 41.44 -13.69 -20.68
CA THR A 76 40.43 -13.57 -19.61
C THR A 76 40.76 -14.30 -18.29
N ASN A 77 41.67 -15.28 -18.29
CA ASN A 77 41.87 -16.12 -17.11
C ASN A 77 42.59 -15.41 -15.95
N LYS A 78 43.47 -14.42 -16.22
CA LYS A 78 44.20 -13.71 -15.15
C LYS A 78 43.36 -12.67 -14.43
N GLU A 79 42.50 -11.94 -15.15
CA GLU A 79 41.59 -10.96 -14.55
C GLU A 79 40.45 -11.64 -13.75
N MET A 80 39.98 -12.81 -14.22
CA MET A 80 39.01 -13.63 -13.45
C MET A 80 39.61 -14.24 -12.18
N GLU A 81 40.93 -14.50 -12.13
CA GLU A 81 41.60 -15.03 -10.94
C GLU A 81 41.85 -13.95 -9.90
N GLU A 82 42.27 -12.73 -10.28
CA GLU A 82 42.56 -11.64 -9.33
C GLU A 82 41.31 -11.12 -8.62
N GLU A 83 40.15 -11.05 -9.28
CA GLU A 83 38.91 -10.53 -8.66
C GLU A 83 38.21 -11.56 -7.76
N ASN A 84 38.50 -12.86 -7.96
CA ASN A 84 38.08 -13.97 -7.10
C ASN A 84 38.86 -14.05 -5.77
N THR A 85 39.86 -13.19 -5.57
CA THR A 85 40.72 -13.20 -4.38
C THR A 85 40.18 -12.40 -3.19
N LYS A 86 38.97 -11.84 -3.27
CA LYS A 86 38.39 -11.16 -2.11
C LYS A 86 38.06 -12.20 -1.02
N THR A 87 38.73 -12.08 0.12
CA THR A 87 38.56 -13.01 1.25
C THR A 87 37.15 -12.91 1.82
N ASP A 88 36.67 -14.00 2.42
CA ASP A 88 35.37 -13.98 3.10
C ASP A 88 35.31 -12.94 4.24
N GLU A 89 36.45 -12.68 4.89
CA GLU A 89 36.58 -11.59 5.87
C GLU A 89 36.35 -10.21 5.26
N TRP A 90 36.88 -9.96 4.06
CA TRP A 90 36.64 -8.71 3.35
C TRP A 90 35.16 -8.57 3.00
N LYS A 91 34.53 -9.64 2.50
CA LYS A 91 33.10 -9.64 2.12
C LYS A 91 32.19 -9.39 3.34
N ALA A 92 32.52 -9.99 4.49
CA ALA A 92 31.81 -9.74 5.74
C ALA A 92 31.96 -8.30 6.24
N LYS A 93 33.16 -7.70 6.07
CA LYS A 93 33.39 -6.27 6.40
C LYS A 93 32.58 -5.34 5.50
N GLU A 94 32.52 -5.64 4.19
CA GLU A 94 31.70 -4.86 3.25
C GLU A 94 30.22 -4.94 3.58
N TRP A 95 29.72 -6.12 3.93
CA TRP A 95 28.33 -6.29 4.36
C TRP A 95 28.02 -5.45 5.59
N LYS A 96 28.89 -5.53 6.62
CA LYS A 96 28.72 -4.74 7.84
C LYS A 96 28.75 -3.24 7.56
N ALA A 97 29.70 -2.77 6.74
CA ALA A 97 29.77 -1.37 6.35
C ALA A 97 28.54 -0.92 5.56
N TRP A 98 27.99 -1.79 4.70
CA TRP A 98 26.76 -1.52 3.97
C TRP A 98 25.55 -1.44 4.90
N MET A 99 25.41 -2.36 5.86
CA MET A 99 24.34 -2.31 6.88
C MET A 99 24.42 -1.04 7.75
N GLU A 100 25.63 -0.63 8.17
CA GLU A 100 25.84 0.63 8.92
C GLU A 100 25.46 1.87 8.10
N GLN A 101 25.73 1.87 6.79
CA GLN A 101 25.31 2.96 5.91
C GLN A 101 23.80 2.93 5.66
N LEU A 102 23.22 1.73 5.50
CA LEU A 102 21.79 1.52 5.32
C LEU A 102 20.98 2.10 6.49
N ASP A 103 21.46 1.97 7.72
CA ASP A 103 20.82 2.59 8.89
C ASP A 103 20.76 4.12 8.78
N LYS A 104 21.84 4.76 8.35
CA LYS A 104 21.87 6.22 8.13
C LYS A 104 20.94 6.64 6.99
N ASP A 105 20.95 5.87 5.90
CA ASP A 105 20.07 6.11 4.76
C ASP A 105 18.59 5.96 5.16
N ALA A 106 18.27 5.04 6.08
CA ALA A 106 16.92 4.85 6.60
C ALA A 106 16.43 6.05 7.42
N GLU A 107 17.30 6.70 8.19
CA GLU A 107 16.96 7.93 8.93
C GLU A 107 16.61 9.08 7.97
N ILE A 108 17.41 9.25 6.91
CA ILE A 108 17.16 10.25 5.87
C ILE A 108 15.83 9.96 5.16
N PHE A 109 15.61 8.69 4.79
CA PHE A 109 14.38 8.25 4.16
C PHE A 109 13.15 8.53 5.05
N THR A 110 13.22 8.18 6.32
CA THR A 110 12.12 8.39 7.29
C THR A 110 11.80 9.88 7.43
N THR A 111 12.83 10.73 7.53
CA THR A 111 12.64 12.18 7.56
C THR A 111 11.94 12.69 6.30
N SER A 112 12.30 12.14 5.12
CA SER A 112 11.64 12.51 3.86
C SER A 112 10.17 12.07 3.81
N LEU A 113 9.84 10.91 4.39
CA LEU A 113 8.46 10.43 4.50
C LEU A 113 7.62 11.31 5.40
N GLU A 114 8.17 11.71 6.56
CA GLU A 114 7.50 12.64 7.47
C GLU A 114 7.21 13.98 6.77
N HIS A 115 8.16 14.48 5.98
CA HIS A 115 7.94 15.70 5.20
C HIS A 115 6.84 15.54 4.15
N LYS A 116 6.83 14.43 3.40
CA LYS A 116 5.76 14.13 2.43
C LYS A 116 4.39 14.07 3.09
N LYS A 117 4.31 13.49 4.29
CA LYS A 117 3.09 13.41 5.08
C LYS A 117 2.62 14.79 5.55
N ASP A 118 3.54 15.62 6.03
CA ASP A 118 3.22 17.01 6.40
C ASP A 118 2.71 17.81 5.20
N GLN A 119 3.34 17.67 4.03
CA GLN A 119 2.87 18.28 2.78
C GLN A 119 1.47 17.81 2.40
N TRP A 120 1.20 16.51 2.56
CA TRP A 120 -0.12 15.96 2.29
C TRP A 120 -1.20 16.51 3.24
N LEU A 121 -0.89 16.66 4.53
CA LEU A 121 -1.82 17.26 5.50
C LEU A 121 -2.19 18.69 5.10
N VAL A 122 -1.19 19.50 4.72
CA VAL A 122 -1.42 20.87 4.23
C VAL A 122 -2.28 20.86 2.96
N GLN A 123 -2.00 19.97 2.02
CA GLN A 123 -2.78 19.85 0.80
C GLN A 123 -4.25 19.48 1.10
N ARG A 124 -4.49 18.57 2.05
CA ARG A 124 -5.85 18.21 2.47
C ARG A 124 -6.59 19.36 3.14
N GLU A 125 -5.90 20.19 3.92
CA GLU A 125 -6.50 21.41 4.49
C GLU A 125 -6.93 22.41 3.40
N LEU A 126 -6.19 22.51 2.30
CA LEU A 126 -6.58 23.35 1.16
C LEU A 126 -7.81 22.79 0.41
N GLU A 127 -7.90 21.47 0.30
CA GLU A 127 -9.02 20.78 -0.35
C GLU A 127 -10.31 20.76 0.48
N TRP A 128 -10.22 21.05 1.79
CA TRP A 128 -11.39 21.16 2.67
C TRP A 128 -12.47 22.08 2.11
N GLY A 129 -12.06 23.25 1.60
CA GLY A 129 -13.00 24.22 1.04
C GLY A 129 -13.75 23.70 -0.18
N ASP A 130 -13.09 22.90 -1.01
CA ASP A 130 -13.70 22.31 -2.20
C ASP A 130 -14.58 21.11 -1.85
N TRP A 131 -14.17 20.31 -0.85
CA TRP A 131 -15.02 19.28 -0.28
C TRP A 131 -16.32 19.87 0.28
N VAL A 132 -16.23 20.95 1.08
CA VAL A 132 -17.39 21.67 1.62
C VAL A 132 -18.32 22.15 0.50
N LYS A 133 -17.80 22.80 -0.54
CA LYS A 133 -18.62 23.23 -1.69
C LYS A 133 -19.31 22.05 -2.36
N SER A 134 -18.59 20.94 -2.57
CA SER A 134 -19.17 19.74 -3.19
C SER A 134 -20.29 19.13 -2.35
N MET A 135 -20.18 19.20 -1.01
CA MET A 135 -21.24 18.77 -0.10
C MET A 135 -22.43 19.72 -0.16
N GLU A 136 -22.22 21.04 -0.12
CA GLU A 136 -23.31 22.01 -0.25
C GLU A 136 -24.04 21.87 -1.59
N GLU A 137 -23.32 21.67 -2.69
CA GLU A 137 -23.89 21.41 -4.00
C GLU A 137 -24.71 20.12 -4.02
N LYS A 138 -24.15 19.04 -3.44
CA LYS A 138 -24.83 17.75 -3.26
C LYS A 138 -26.14 17.93 -2.50
N TRP A 139 -26.12 18.59 -1.35
CA TRP A 139 -27.27 18.67 -0.44
C TRP A 139 -28.28 19.79 -0.78
N ASN A 140 -27.92 20.74 -1.66
CA ASN A 140 -28.86 21.76 -2.16
C ASN A 140 -29.58 21.33 -3.45
N HIS A 141 -29.06 20.36 -4.21
CA HIS A 141 -29.64 19.95 -5.49
C HIS A 141 -30.05 18.49 -5.48
N TYR A 142 -31.15 18.20 -6.16
CA TYR A 142 -31.49 16.82 -6.48
C TYR A 142 -30.39 16.18 -7.34
N ASN A 143 -29.90 15.01 -6.94
CA ASN A 143 -28.99 14.19 -7.71
C ASN A 143 -29.58 12.77 -7.81
N GLU A 144 -29.77 12.25 -9.03
CA GLU A 144 -30.33 10.91 -9.28
C GLU A 144 -29.55 9.79 -8.54
N LYS A 145 -28.26 10.00 -8.25
CA LYS A 145 -27.44 9.06 -7.46
C LYS A 145 -27.72 9.08 -5.97
N MET A 146 -28.33 10.15 -5.44
CA MET A 146 -28.93 10.09 -4.10
C MET A 146 -30.00 9.01 -4.06
N GLY A 147 -30.71 8.75 -5.16
CA GLY A 147 -31.71 7.68 -5.28
C GLY A 147 -31.18 6.23 -5.23
N SER A 148 -29.89 6.00 -4.97
CA SER A 148 -29.43 4.66 -4.56
C SER A 148 -30.12 4.23 -3.26
N GLU A 149 -30.18 2.92 -3.01
CA GLU A 149 -31.09 2.25 -2.04
C GLU A 149 -31.27 2.99 -0.70
N TYR A 150 -30.21 3.66 -0.20
CA TYR A 150 -30.16 4.48 1.01
C TYR A 150 -31.15 5.66 1.06
N TYR A 151 -31.42 6.38 -0.05
CA TYR A 151 -32.41 7.46 -0.07
C TYR A 151 -33.72 7.10 -0.78
N SER A 152 -33.77 5.98 -1.52
CA SER A 152 -34.95 5.57 -2.28
C SER A 152 -36.24 5.42 -1.45
N PHE A 153 -36.10 5.09 -0.17
CA PHE A 153 -37.22 4.97 0.77
C PHE A 153 -37.76 6.33 1.22
N ILE A 154 -36.88 7.33 1.36
CA ILE A 154 -37.22 8.68 1.78
C ILE A 154 -38.05 9.38 0.68
N TYR A 155 -37.60 9.26 -0.58
CA TYR A 155 -38.15 10.03 -1.69
C TYR A 155 -39.50 9.56 -2.24
N LYS A 156 -39.99 8.35 -1.91
CA LYS A 156 -41.31 7.90 -2.38
C LYS A 156 -42.48 8.72 -1.79
N ASN A 157 -42.26 9.45 -0.70
CA ASN A 157 -43.30 10.20 0.01
C ASN A 157 -43.01 11.71 0.19
N THR A 158 -41.86 12.23 -0.27
CA THR A 158 -41.41 13.61 0.00
C THR A 158 -42.25 14.70 -0.64
N SER A 159 -42.96 14.41 -1.74
CA SER A 159 -43.86 15.37 -2.40
C SER A 159 -45.08 15.75 -1.55
N ALA A 160 -45.39 14.97 -0.51
CA ALA A 160 -46.47 15.21 0.43
C ALA A 160 -45.99 15.71 1.81
N TRP A 161 -44.68 15.94 1.98
CA TRP A 161 -44.12 16.32 3.28
C TRP A 161 -44.45 17.78 3.64
N SER A 162 -44.86 18.00 4.89
CA SER A 162 -44.97 19.33 5.47
C SER A 162 -43.59 19.93 5.76
N ASP A 163 -43.54 21.25 5.97
CA ASP A 163 -42.32 21.94 6.40
C ASP A 163 -41.72 21.30 7.68
N GLU A 164 -42.57 20.90 8.64
CA GLU A 164 -42.14 20.22 9.88
C GLU A 164 -41.49 18.86 9.61
N GLN A 165 -42.00 18.10 8.64
CA GLN A 165 -41.41 16.81 8.26
C GLN A 165 -40.03 16.98 7.61
N TRP A 166 -39.87 18.01 6.77
CA TRP A 166 -38.56 18.37 6.20
C TRP A 166 -37.57 18.83 7.25
N GLU A 167 -38.00 19.66 8.20
CA GLU A 167 -37.19 20.12 9.32
C GLU A 167 -36.76 18.96 10.22
N ASN A 168 -37.65 18.00 10.52
CA ASN A 168 -37.28 16.83 11.28
C ASN A 168 -36.21 16.02 10.54
N TRP A 169 -36.46 15.66 9.28
CA TRP A 169 -35.56 14.84 8.47
C TRP A 169 -34.13 15.40 8.35
N ILE A 170 -34.00 16.70 8.08
CA ILE A 170 -32.67 17.31 7.92
C ILE A 170 -31.88 17.29 9.25
N ASN A 171 -32.58 17.38 10.38
CA ASN A 171 -31.98 17.32 11.72
C ASN A 171 -31.67 15.89 12.19
N THR A 172 -32.27 14.86 11.57
CA THR A 172 -32.09 13.45 11.94
C THR A 172 -31.37 12.65 10.86
N GLU A 173 -32.08 12.12 9.87
CA GLU A 173 -31.52 11.18 8.91
C GLU A 173 -30.51 11.85 7.97
N ALA A 174 -30.79 13.07 7.48
CA ALA A 174 -29.83 13.75 6.60
C ALA A 174 -28.53 14.09 7.32
N LYS A 175 -28.62 14.50 8.60
CA LYS A 175 -27.47 14.74 9.45
C LYS A 175 -26.61 13.49 9.61
N GLN A 176 -27.22 12.32 9.84
CA GLN A 176 -26.51 11.05 9.90
C GLN A 176 -25.82 10.69 8.57
N LEU A 177 -26.44 11.03 7.44
CA LEU A 177 -25.85 10.80 6.13
C LEU A 177 -24.66 11.74 5.86
N MET A 178 -24.72 12.99 6.31
CA MET A 178 -23.58 13.92 6.27
C MET A 178 -22.41 13.41 7.13
N GLU A 179 -22.69 12.80 8.29
CA GLU A 179 -21.67 12.15 9.13
C GLU A 179 -21.02 10.95 8.43
N ILE A 180 -21.80 10.18 7.65
CA ILE A 180 -21.27 9.09 6.82
C ILE A 180 -20.36 9.67 5.71
N ASP A 181 -20.80 10.70 4.99
CA ASP A 181 -19.99 11.37 3.96
C ASP A 181 -18.65 11.86 4.53
N TRP A 182 -18.68 12.43 5.74
CA TRP A 182 -17.50 12.85 6.48
C TRP A 182 -16.60 11.67 6.85
N SER A 183 -17.16 10.61 7.42
CA SER A 183 -16.44 9.40 7.80
C SER A 183 -15.75 8.76 6.60
N ASP A 184 -16.43 8.74 5.45
CA ASP A 184 -15.87 8.23 4.19
C ASP A 184 -14.69 9.08 3.70
N TRP A 185 -14.83 10.42 3.75
CA TRP A 185 -13.74 11.33 3.36
C TRP A 185 -12.50 11.19 4.25
N ILE A 186 -12.69 11.03 5.57
CA ILE A 186 -11.59 10.76 6.50
C ILE A 186 -10.97 9.40 6.25
N SER A 187 -11.78 8.35 6.07
CA SER A 187 -11.28 6.99 5.80
C SER A 187 -10.49 6.92 4.49
N GLU A 188 -10.96 7.59 3.44
CA GLU A 188 -10.22 7.74 2.16
C GLU A 188 -8.89 8.46 2.36
N SER A 189 -8.88 9.49 3.22
CA SER A 189 -7.69 10.26 3.53
C SER A 189 -6.65 9.45 4.32
N GLU A 190 -7.07 8.71 5.36
CA GLU A 190 -6.19 7.82 6.13
C GLU A 190 -5.62 6.69 5.25
N SER A 191 -6.49 6.05 4.47
CA SER A 191 -6.07 4.97 3.57
C SER A 191 -5.02 5.44 2.58
N TYR A 192 -5.16 6.67 2.04
CA TYR A 192 -4.15 7.24 1.15
C TYR A 192 -2.78 7.36 1.82
N VAL A 193 -2.71 7.88 3.05
CA VAL A 193 -1.45 8.03 3.78
C VAL A 193 -0.80 6.67 4.02
N ASP A 194 -1.57 5.70 4.52
CA ASP A 194 -1.05 4.35 4.79
C ASP A 194 -0.52 3.69 3.51
N VAL A 195 -1.27 3.78 2.40
CA VAL A 195 -0.85 3.26 1.10
C VAL A 195 0.42 3.95 0.61
N MET A 196 0.50 5.28 0.73
CA MET A 196 1.66 6.07 0.32
C MET A 196 2.91 5.65 1.10
N MET A 197 2.80 5.53 2.43
CA MET A 197 3.90 5.12 3.30
C MET A 197 4.42 3.72 2.95
N VAL A 198 3.50 2.74 2.80
CA VAL A 198 3.85 1.36 2.43
C VAL A 198 4.52 1.30 1.05
N LYS A 199 3.99 2.04 0.07
CA LYS A 199 4.53 2.06 -1.29
C LYS A 199 5.95 2.62 -1.33
N GLU A 200 6.16 3.77 -0.71
CA GLU A 200 7.47 4.44 -0.64
C GLU A 200 8.49 3.54 0.06
N TRP A 201 8.10 2.90 1.16
CA TRP A 201 8.94 1.95 1.88
C TRP A 201 9.35 0.75 0.99
N ILE A 202 8.39 0.12 0.30
CA ILE A 202 8.64 -1.02 -0.59
C ILE A 202 9.63 -0.62 -1.70
N VAL A 203 9.40 0.52 -2.35
CA VAL A 203 10.29 1.00 -3.42
C VAL A 203 11.69 1.24 -2.86
N TRP A 204 11.81 1.94 -1.74
CA TRP A 204 13.09 2.28 -1.15
C TRP A 204 13.87 1.04 -0.70
N LYS A 205 13.26 0.11 0.04
CA LYS A 205 13.96 -1.11 0.51
C LYS A 205 14.38 -2.01 -0.64
N ASN A 206 13.55 -2.11 -1.69
CA ASN A 206 13.87 -2.90 -2.87
C ASN A 206 15.05 -2.30 -3.63
N ASN A 207 15.10 -0.97 -3.77
CA ASN A 207 16.24 -0.31 -4.39
C ASN A 207 17.52 -0.53 -3.57
N LYS A 208 17.45 -0.45 -2.24
CA LYS A 208 18.60 -0.67 -1.36
C LYS A 208 19.17 -2.08 -1.47
N ILE A 209 18.32 -3.10 -1.38
CA ILE A 209 18.83 -4.48 -1.52
C ILE A 209 19.33 -4.76 -2.94
N MET A 210 18.73 -4.13 -3.96
CA MET A 210 19.23 -4.19 -5.34
C MET A 210 20.65 -3.61 -5.47
N GLU A 211 20.92 -2.46 -4.85
CA GLU A 211 22.28 -1.87 -4.80
C GLU A 211 23.31 -2.84 -4.22
N TRP A 212 22.93 -3.64 -3.21
CA TRP A 212 23.81 -4.66 -2.63
C TRP A 212 24.05 -5.84 -3.56
N ILE A 213 22.98 -6.49 -4.03
CA ILE A 213 23.10 -7.73 -4.82
C ILE A 213 23.71 -7.49 -6.21
N MET A 214 23.57 -6.27 -6.75
CA MET A 214 24.11 -5.91 -8.07
C MET A 214 25.58 -5.50 -8.02
N ARG A 215 26.25 -5.53 -6.85
CA ARG A 215 27.69 -5.28 -6.77
C ARG A 215 28.46 -6.24 -7.68
N ASP A 216 29.39 -5.70 -8.47
CA ASP A 216 30.13 -6.45 -9.51
C ASP A 216 30.71 -7.77 -9.00
N TRP A 217 31.34 -7.74 -7.81
CA TRP A 217 31.97 -8.93 -7.24
C TRP A 217 30.95 -9.99 -6.80
N LYS A 218 29.74 -9.61 -6.35
CA LYS A 218 28.66 -10.55 -6.03
C LYS A 218 28.11 -11.16 -7.29
N CYS A 219 27.83 -10.34 -8.32
CA CYS A 219 27.36 -10.83 -9.62
C CYS A 219 28.31 -11.87 -10.23
N LYS A 220 29.62 -11.59 -10.21
CA LYS A 220 30.65 -12.51 -10.73
C LYS A 220 30.74 -13.81 -9.92
N GLU A 221 30.70 -13.71 -8.59
CA GLU A 221 30.73 -14.87 -7.71
C GLU A 221 29.47 -15.74 -7.86
N ASP A 222 28.29 -15.12 -7.95
CA ASP A 222 27.02 -15.80 -8.17
C ASP A 222 26.99 -16.49 -9.54
N GLU A 223 27.50 -15.85 -10.60
CA GLU A 223 27.64 -16.45 -11.93
C GLU A 223 28.57 -17.68 -11.92
N GLN A 224 29.66 -17.61 -11.15
CA GLN A 224 30.58 -18.73 -10.99
C GLN A 224 29.92 -19.92 -10.29
N TRP A 225 29.24 -19.68 -9.16
CA TRP A 225 28.57 -20.76 -8.44
C TRP A 225 27.36 -21.31 -9.20
N ASP A 226 26.62 -20.45 -9.92
CA ASP A 226 25.57 -20.86 -10.85
C ASP A 226 26.12 -21.81 -11.94
N ALA A 227 27.30 -21.52 -12.49
CA ALA A 227 27.95 -22.36 -13.49
C ALA A 227 28.44 -23.68 -12.88
N TRP A 228 29.01 -23.63 -11.68
CA TRP A 228 29.47 -24.80 -10.93
C TRP A 228 28.32 -25.74 -10.57
N GLU A 229 27.17 -25.21 -10.14
CA GLU A 229 25.99 -25.99 -9.79
C GLU A 229 25.37 -26.73 -10.98
N LYS A 230 25.45 -26.14 -12.18
CA LYS A 230 24.95 -26.73 -13.44
C LYS A 230 25.85 -27.86 -13.94
N ASN A 231 27.13 -27.86 -13.56
CA ASN A 231 28.06 -28.90 -13.95
C ASN A 231 27.96 -30.10 -13.00
N LYS A 232 27.50 -31.25 -13.51
CA LYS A 232 27.34 -32.48 -12.71
C LYS A 232 28.68 -33.14 -12.33
N TRP A 233 29.73 -32.89 -13.11
CA TRP A 233 31.04 -33.53 -12.95
C TRP A 233 31.92 -32.82 -11.92
N SER A 234 31.87 -31.47 -11.86
CA SER A 234 32.61 -30.67 -10.86
C SER A 234 32.23 -31.04 -9.42
N LYS A 235 30.97 -31.46 -9.21
CA LYS A 235 30.50 -31.94 -7.90
C LYS A 235 31.26 -33.19 -7.44
N TRP A 236 31.64 -34.09 -8.33
CA TRP A 236 32.25 -35.39 -7.94
C TRP A 236 33.72 -35.31 -7.54
N PHE A 237 34.49 -34.34 -8.02
CA PHE A 237 35.95 -34.39 -7.94
C PHE A 237 36.60 -33.30 -7.06
N SER A 238 35.85 -32.32 -6.55
CA SER A 238 36.43 -31.14 -5.89
C SER A 238 35.92 -30.90 -4.47
N ILE A 239 36.53 -31.53 -3.46
CA ILE A 239 36.21 -31.29 -2.03
C ILE A 239 36.42 -29.82 -1.64
N ASN A 240 37.48 -29.20 -2.14
CA ASN A 240 37.79 -27.80 -1.83
C ASN A 240 36.76 -26.81 -2.42
N GLU A 241 36.27 -27.07 -3.64
CA GLU A 241 35.21 -26.24 -4.24
C GLU A 241 33.88 -26.40 -3.51
N ARG A 242 33.53 -27.63 -3.08
CA ARG A 242 32.34 -27.85 -2.24
C ARG A 242 32.42 -27.03 -0.95
N LYS A 243 33.58 -26.99 -0.29
CA LYS A 243 33.77 -26.19 0.93
C LYS A 243 33.55 -24.70 0.67
N LYS A 244 34.14 -24.16 -0.39
CA LYS A 244 33.95 -22.75 -0.80
C LYS A 244 32.51 -22.44 -1.19
N TRP A 245 31.84 -23.36 -1.87
CA TRP A 245 30.42 -23.25 -2.21
C TRP A 245 29.55 -23.20 -0.96
N THR A 246 29.79 -24.09 0.02
CA THR A 246 29.10 -24.05 1.32
C THR A 246 29.32 -22.72 2.03
N GLN A 247 30.55 -22.20 2.07
CA GLN A 247 30.85 -20.89 2.65
C GLN A 247 30.08 -19.75 1.96
N TRP A 248 29.97 -19.77 0.63
CA TRP A 248 29.16 -18.82 -0.13
C TRP A 248 27.67 -18.94 0.23
N LYS A 249 27.11 -20.15 0.28
CA LYS A 249 25.72 -20.40 0.69
C LYS A 249 25.43 -19.93 2.11
N ASP A 250 26.31 -20.23 3.06
CA ASP A 250 26.19 -19.84 4.46
C ASP A 250 26.21 -18.31 4.59
N ARG A 251 27.09 -17.63 3.85
CA ARG A 251 27.09 -16.16 3.79
C ARG A 251 25.78 -15.61 3.25
N LEU A 252 25.27 -16.13 2.13
CA LEU A 252 24.00 -15.66 1.55
C LEU A 252 22.82 -15.86 2.51
N SER A 253 22.77 -16.98 3.23
CA SER A 253 21.74 -17.23 4.26
C SER A 253 21.82 -16.17 5.36
N LYS A 254 23.03 -15.95 5.89
CA LYS A 254 23.26 -14.97 6.96
C LYS A 254 22.92 -13.55 6.53
N GLU A 255 23.35 -13.11 5.34
CA GLU A 255 23.00 -11.80 4.79
C GLU A 255 21.48 -11.64 4.64
N THR A 256 20.79 -12.70 4.20
CA THR A 256 19.33 -12.71 4.06
C THR A 256 18.63 -12.59 5.41
N GLU A 257 19.07 -13.36 6.41
CA GLU A 257 18.52 -13.32 7.77
C GLU A 257 18.72 -11.95 8.41
N GLU A 258 19.92 -11.38 8.30
CA GLU A 258 20.24 -10.05 8.84
C GLU A 258 19.44 -8.94 8.13
N TRP A 259 19.29 -9.02 6.81
CA TRP A 259 18.44 -8.10 6.03
C TRP A 259 16.97 -8.19 6.45
N THR A 260 16.41 -9.41 6.51
CA THR A 260 15.00 -9.61 6.86
C THR A 260 14.72 -9.12 8.27
N ALA A 261 15.57 -9.47 9.24
CA ALA A 261 15.44 -8.99 10.61
C ALA A 261 15.54 -7.45 10.70
N TRP A 262 16.43 -6.85 9.92
CA TRP A 262 16.56 -5.39 9.86
C TRP A 262 15.30 -4.74 9.26
N VAL A 263 14.78 -5.26 8.14
CA VAL A 263 13.55 -4.78 7.50
C VAL A 263 12.37 -4.86 8.47
N GLU A 264 12.16 -6.01 9.12
CA GLU A 264 11.07 -6.20 10.07
C GLU A 264 11.15 -5.23 11.25
N ASN A 265 12.36 -5.00 11.78
CA ASN A 265 12.57 -4.04 12.86
C ASN A 265 12.24 -2.60 12.42
N LYS A 266 12.63 -2.21 11.21
CA LYS A 266 12.34 -0.87 10.67
C LYS A 266 10.86 -0.69 10.35
N GLU A 267 10.21 -1.70 9.77
CA GLU A 267 8.77 -1.66 9.49
C GLU A 267 7.96 -1.44 10.78
N LYS A 268 8.30 -2.13 11.88
CA LYS A 268 7.65 -1.91 13.19
C LYS A 268 7.86 -0.50 13.73
N GLN A 269 9.01 0.11 13.49
CA GLN A 269 9.29 1.47 13.96
C GLN A 269 8.53 2.53 13.15
N TYR A 270 8.37 2.31 11.84
CA TYR A 270 7.91 3.34 10.90
C TYR A 270 6.45 3.19 10.50
N LEU A 271 5.92 1.97 10.42
CA LEU A 271 4.58 1.70 9.90
C LEU A 271 3.56 1.39 11.01
N ASP A 272 4.00 0.92 12.17
CA ASP A 272 3.10 0.55 13.27
C ASP A 272 2.87 1.67 14.29
N ASN A 273 3.60 2.78 14.19
CA ASN A 273 3.48 3.86 15.15
C ASN A 273 2.26 4.75 14.83
N GLU A 274 1.42 4.98 15.85
CA GLU A 274 0.27 5.87 15.71
C GLU A 274 0.73 7.29 15.40
N ASP A 275 0.29 7.81 14.26
CA ASP A 275 0.66 9.14 13.85
C ASP A 275 -0.16 10.21 14.58
N ARG A 276 0.45 10.78 15.63
CA ARG A 276 -0.14 11.85 16.43
C ARG A 276 -0.59 13.04 15.59
N LYS A 277 0.14 13.41 14.52
CA LYS A 277 -0.23 14.54 13.65
C LYS A 277 -1.52 14.24 12.89
N LEU A 278 -1.65 13.04 12.33
CA LEU A 278 -2.87 12.61 11.65
C LEU A 278 -4.05 12.51 12.61
N VAL A 279 -3.84 11.99 13.83
CA VAL A 279 -4.86 11.95 14.89
C VAL A 279 -5.35 13.35 15.25
N GLU A 280 -4.43 14.30 15.45
CA GLU A 280 -4.76 15.69 15.75
C GLU A 280 -5.49 16.37 14.58
N TRP A 281 -5.02 16.16 13.35
CA TRP A 281 -5.66 16.67 12.14
C TRP A 281 -7.11 16.18 12.01
N LYS A 282 -7.39 14.88 12.23
CA LYS A 282 -8.76 14.34 12.20
C LYS A 282 -9.67 15.01 13.22
N LYS A 283 -9.17 15.18 14.45
CA LYS A 283 -9.92 15.82 15.54
C LYS A 283 -10.24 17.27 15.18
N ASN A 284 -9.27 18.01 14.67
CA ASN A 284 -9.44 19.42 14.29
C ASN A 284 -10.43 19.57 13.14
N ASN A 285 -10.33 18.73 12.11
CA ASN A 285 -11.25 18.80 10.98
C ASN A 285 -12.67 18.34 11.36
N TYR A 286 -12.84 17.41 12.30
CA TYR A 286 -14.19 17.07 12.80
C TYR A 286 -14.90 18.26 13.48
N ILE A 287 -14.14 19.13 14.16
CA ILE A 287 -14.69 20.38 14.72
C ILE A 287 -15.16 21.31 13.60
N LEU A 288 -14.36 21.45 12.53
CA LEU A 288 -14.72 22.27 11.37
C LEU A 288 -15.94 21.71 10.64
N PHE A 289 -15.99 20.40 10.45
CA PHE A 289 -17.11 19.68 9.86
C PHE A 289 -18.40 19.92 10.65
N ASN A 290 -18.40 19.69 11.97
CA ASN A 290 -19.59 19.91 12.79
C ASN A 290 -20.09 21.36 12.72
N LYS A 291 -19.16 22.32 12.79
CA LYS A 291 -19.51 23.74 12.68
C LYS A 291 -20.14 24.06 11.32
N TRP A 292 -19.58 23.53 10.24
CA TRP A 292 -20.14 23.68 8.91
C TRP A 292 -21.51 23.02 8.79
N MET A 293 -21.65 21.76 9.21
CA MET A 293 -22.89 20.98 9.13
C MET A 293 -24.04 21.66 9.86
N GLU A 294 -23.83 22.10 11.10
CA GLU A 294 -24.84 22.84 11.87
C GLU A 294 -25.22 24.16 11.18
N SER A 295 -24.24 24.89 10.65
CA SER A 295 -24.50 26.13 9.90
C SER A 295 -25.27 25.87 8.61
N PHE A 296 -24.95 24.80 7.90
CA PHE A 296 -25.60 24.40 6.66
C PHE A 296 -27.05 24.01 6.92
N ILE A 297 -27.32 23.13 7.88
CA ILE A 297 -28.68 22.68 8.25
C ILE A 297 -29.56 23.88 8.62
N ASN A 298 -29.07 24.77 9.48
CA ASN A 298 -29.82 25.96 9.91
C ASN A 298 -30.15 26.89 8.73
N LYS A 299 -29.20 27.09 7.81
CA LYS A 299 -29.42 27.88 6.59
C LYS A 299 -30.44 27.19 5.67
N TRP A 300 -30.28 25.89 5.46
CA TRP A 300 -31.15 25.06 4.62
C TRP A 300 -32.61 25.10 5.09
N ILE A 301 -32.83 25.04 6.41
CA ILE A 301 -34.14 25.20 7.06
C ILE A 301 -34.71 26.60 6.82
N LYS A 302 -33.95 27.64 7.17
CA LYS A 302 -34.38 29.03 7.06
C LYS A 302 -34.80 29.40 5.63
N GLU A 303 -34.09 28.89 4.64
CA GLU A 303 -34.32 29.17 3.23
C GLU A 303 -35.36 28.24 2.58
N LYS A 304 -35.85 27.23 3.32
CA LYS A 304 -36.79 26.20 2.84
C LYS A 304 -36.28 25.53 1.56
N GLN A 305 -35.02 25.12 1.57
CA GLN A 305 -34.30 24.58 0.39
C GLN A 305 -34.98 23.33 -0.22
N TRP A 306 -35.81 22.59 0.55
CA TRP A 306 -36.64 21.48 0.05
C TRP A 306 -37.58 21.85 -1.11
N LYS A 307 -37.90 23.13 -1.30
CA LYS A 307 -38.68 23.59 -2.47
C LYS A 307 -37.98 23.29 -3.79
N HIS A 308 -36.64 23.25 -3.81
CA HIS A 308 -35.87 22.86 -5.01
C HIS A 308 -36.01 21.37 -5.33
N TYR A 309 -36.30 20.53 -4.33
CA TYR A 309 -36.58 19.11 -4.52
C TYR A 309 -38.01 18.84 -5.04
N SER A 310 -38.94 19.77 -4.80
CA SER A 310 -40.37 19.61 -5.12
C SER A 310 -40.76 20.06 -6.53
N ASN A 311 -39.90 20.84 -7.21
CA ASN A 311 -40.18 21.46 -8.50
C ASN A 311 -39.73 20.62 -9.72
N GLN A 312 -39.41 19.33 -9.55
CA GLN A 312 -39.06 18.45 -10.67
C GLN A 312 -40.29 17.66 -11.15
N PRO A 313 -40.47 17.47 -12.47
CA PRO A 313 -41.68 16.88 -13.02
C PRO A 313 -41.84 15.44 -12.53
N THR A 314 -42.97 15.19 -11.89
CA THR A 314 -43.55 13.86 -11.67
C THR A 314 -43.87 13.21 -13.02
N GLY A 315 -42.83 12.70 -13.68
CA GLY A 315 -42.94 12.22 -15.06
C GLY A 315 -41.77 11.35 -15.46
N VAL A 316 -41.47 10.32 -14.68
CA VAL A 316 -40.75 9.15 -15.18
C VAL A 316 -41.66 7.96 -14.94
N GLU A 317 -42.32 7.50 -16.00
CA GLU A 317 -43.03 6.24 -16.01
C GLU A 317 -42.09 5.13 -15.51
N PRO A 318 -42.55 4.23 -14.63
CA PRO A 318 -41.77 3.04 -14.33
C PRO A 318 -41.49 2.28 -15.64
N PRO A 319 -40.27 1.74 -15.83
CA PRO A 319 -39.94 1.01 -17.04
C PRO A 319 -40.99 -0.07 -17.25
N ALA A 320 -41.61 -0.05 -18.43
CA ALA A 320 -42.72 -0.92 -18.81
C ALA A 320 -42.47 -2.33 -18.28
N ALA A 321 -43.30 -2.74 -17.32
CA ALA A 321 -43.35 -4.12 -16.88
C ALA A 321 -43.46 -4.98 -18.14
N MET A 322 -42.52 -5.91 -18.31
CA MET A 322 -42.63 -6.94 -19.32
C MET A 322 -44.02 -7.56 -19.20
N SER A 323 -44.89 -7.19 -20.13
CA SER A 323 -46.14 -7.88 -20.37
C SER A 323 -45.76 -9.29 -20.81
N LEU A 324 -45.76 -10.22 -19.86
CA LEU A 324 -45.90 -11.63 -20.19
C LEU A 324 -47.29 -11.76 -20.82
N SER A 325 -47.30 -11.80 -22.14
CA SER A 325 -48.44 -12.26 -22.90
C SER A 325 -48.57 -13.78 -22.70
N ASN A 326 -49.82 -14.20 -22.52
CA ASN A 326 -50.27 -15.56 -22.21
C ASN A 326 -49.68 -16.67 -23.07
#